data_AF-Q1PFP6-F1
#
_entry.id   AF-Q1PFP6-F1
#
_cell.length_a   1.000
_cell.length_b   1.000
_cell.length_c   1.000
_cell.angle_alpha   90.00
_cell.angle_beta   90.00
_cell.angle_gamma   90.00
#
_symmetry.space_group_name_H-M   'P 1'
#
loop_
_entity.id
_entity.type
_entity.pdbx_description
1 polymer ?
#
loop_
_entity_poly.entity_id
_entity_poly.type
_entity_poly.pdbx_seq_one_letter_code
_entity_poly.pdbx_strand_id
1 'polypeptide(L)'
;MAGLEDTTDLRLPSASEPIKNIVLVGRTGNGKSATGNSLIGKQVFRSETRATGVTMKCETCVAVTPCGTGINVIDTPGLFDLSVSAEYLSQEIINCLVLAEDGLHAVVLVLSVRTRISQEEEATLNTLQVIFGSQIIDYLVVLFTGGDELEANNMTLDDYLSKGCPEFLKVLYIPLI
;
A
#
# COMPACT_ATOMS: atom_id res chain seq x y z
N MET A 1 16.39 -36.04 -17.25
CA MET A 1 16.92 -35.40 -16.03
C MET A 1 17.17 -33.94 -16.34
N ALA A 2 16.15 -33.11 -16.08
CA ALA A 2 16.18 -31.65 -16.03
C ALA A 2 15.05 -31.36 -15.02
N GLY A 3 15.39 -31.10 -13.77
CA GLY A 3 15.84 -29.79 -13.34
C GLY A 3 14.60 -29.12 -12.76
N LEU A 4 14.29 -29.46 -11.50
CA LEU A 4 13.26 -28.80 -10.70
C LEU A 4 13.67 -27.34 -10.57
N GLU A 5 12.95 -26.43 -11.24
CA GLU A 5 13.13 -24.99 -11.06
C GLU A 5 12.53 -24.58 -9.72
N ASP A 6 13.40 -24.58 -8.73
CA ASP A 6 13.54 -23.67 -7.58
C ASP A 6 12.25 -23.07 -6.99
N THR A 7 11.64 -23.79 -6.04
CA THR A 7 10.57 -23.31 -5.16
C THR A 7 11.10 -22.65 -3.88
N THR A 8 12.40 -22.35 -3.80
CA THR A 8 13.02 -21.69 -2.65
C THR A 8 13.45 -20.27 -3.01
N ASP A 9 13.00 -19.29 -2.23
CA ASP A 9 13.89 -18.42 -1.43
C ASP A 9 13.12 -17.18 -0.95
N LEU A 10 11.91 -17.34 -0.42
CA LEU A 10 11.40 -16.33 0.50
C LEU A 10 12.17 -16.56 1.79
N ARG A 11 13.22 -15.78 2.03
CA ARG A 11 13.85 -15.77 3.34
C ARG A 11 12.81 -15.29 4.33
N LEU A 12 12.42 -16.18 5.22
CA LEU A 12 11.61 -15.83 6.37
C LEU A 12 12.54 -15.26 7.43
N PRO A 13 12.09 -14.22 8.16
CA PRO A 13 12.86 -13.68 9.28
C PRO A 13 13.09 -14.78 10.32
N SER A 14 14.23 -14.71 11.02
CA SER A 14 14.48 -15.59 12.15
C SER A 14 13.46 -15.29 13.27
N ALA A 15 13.14 -16.28 14.11
CA ALA A 15 12.13 -16.15 15.17
C ALA A 15 12.44 -15.05 16.22
N SER A 16 13.62 -14.43 16.17
CA SER A 16 14.08 -13.37 17.08
C SER A 16 14.18 -11.98 16.44
N GLU A 17 13.95 -11.84 15.13
CA GLU A 17 14.07 -10.55 14.45
C GLU A 17 12.71 -9.82 14.40
N PRO A 18 12.66 -8.52 14.81
CA PRO A 18 11.42 -7.77 14.80
C PRO A 18 10.93 -7.56 13.38
N ILE A 19 9.66 -7.92 13.13
CA ILE A 19 9.00 -7.77 11.84
C ILE A 19 8.36 -6.39 11.75
N LYS A 20 8.55 -5.70 10.63
CA LYS A 20 7.94 -4.40 10.36
C LYS A 20 6.68 -4.56 9.52
N ASN A 21 5.53 -4.30 10.12
CA ASN A 21 4.23 -4.34 9.43
C ASN A 21 4.01 -3.09 8.59
N ILE A 22 3.84 -3.31 7.28
CA ILE A 22 3.59 -2.29 6.28
C ILE A 22 2.21 -2.58 5.68
N VAL A 23 1.24 -1.71 5.95
CA VAL A 23 -0.10 -1.85 5.36
C VAL A 23 -0.23 -0.98 4.12
N LEU A 24 -0.76 -1.53 3.03
CA LEU A 24 -1.01 -0.81 1.79
C LEU A 24 -2.48 -0.41 1.74
N VAL A 25 -2.77 0.87 1.60
CA VAL A 25 -4.14 1.42 1.56
C VAL A 25 -4.33 2.33 0.35
N GLY A 26 -5.58 2.55 -0.06
CA GLY A 26 -5.93 3.37 -1.21
C GLY A 26 -6.98 2.71 -2.11
N ARG A 27 -7.43 3.45 -3.13
CA ARG A 27 -8.51 3.02 -4.02
C ARG A 27 -8.17 1.73 -4.78
N THR A 28 -9.19 0.98 -5.15
CA THR A 28 -9.08 -0.14 -6.10
C THR A 28 -8.44 0.35 -7.41
N GLY A 29 -7.51 -0.44 -7.95
CA GLY A 29 -6.81 -0.10 -9.20
C GLY A 29 -5.60 0.82 -9.06
N ASN A 30 -5.35 1.45 -7.89
CA ASN A 30 -4.15 2.29 -7.70
C ASN A 30 -2.83 1.50 -7.63
N GLY A 31 -2.88 0.16 -7.64
CA GLY A 31 -1.69 -0.69 -7.72
C GLY A 31 -1.12 -1.16 -6.38
N LYS A 32 -1.96 -1.32 -5.34
CA LYS A 32 -1.55 -1.82 -4.03
C LYS A 32 -0.86 -3.19 -4.09
N SER A 33 -1.53 -4.20 -4.66
CA SER A 33 -0.97 -5.56 -4.81
C SER A 33 0.34 -5.57 -5.59
N ALA A 34 0.43 -4.79 -6.68
CA ALA A 34 1.67 -4.65 -7.45
C ALA A 34 2.80 -4.00 -6.63
N THR A 35 2.47 -2.97 -5.84
CA THR A 35 3.41 -2.34 -4.90
C THR A 35 3.89 -3.32 -3.85
N GLY A 36 2.99 -4.14 -3.29
CA GLY A 36 3.35 -5.19 -2.34
C GLY A 36 4.30 -6.23 -2.94
N ASN A 37 4.05 -6.64 -4.18
CA ASN A 37 4.96 -7.54 -4.91
C ASN A 37 6.33 -6.91 -5.14
N SER A 38 6.39 -5.61 -5.45
CA SER A 38 7.64 -4.88 -5.58
C SER A 38 8.41 -4.77 -4.26
N LEU A 39 7.73 -4.50 -3.14
CA LEU A 39 8.35 -4.45 -1.80
C LEU A 39 8.94 -5.80 -1.39
N ILE A 40 8.25 -6.89 -1.72
CA ILE A 40 8.68 -8.27 -1.43
C ILE A 40 9.74 -8.76 -2.42
N GLY A 41 9.74 -8.21 -3.64
CA GLY A 41 10.58 -8.68 -4.75
C GLY A 41 10.06 -9.95 -5.42
N LYS A 42 8.80 -10.34 -5.19
CA LYS A 42 8.16 -11.53 -5.77
C LYS A 42 6.67 -11.31 -6.04
N GLN A 43 6.11 -12.05 -6.99
CA GLN A 43 4.69 -12.01 -7.32
C GLN A 43 3.89 -12.90 -6.34
N VAL A 44 3.53 -12.35 -5.18
CA VAL A 44 2.78 -13.08 -4.13
C VAL A 44 1.31 -12.66 -4.06
N PHE A 45 1.04 -11.37 -4.25
CA PHE A 45 -0.31 -10.82 -4.35
C PHE A 45 -0.78 -10.88 -5.80
N ARG A 46 -2.04 -11.23 -6.00
CA ARG A 46 -2.60 -11.30 -7.35
C ARG A 46 -2.85 -9.88 -7.90
N SER A 47 -1.96 -9.39 -8.76
CA SER A 47 -2.12 -8.12 -9.47
C SER A 47 -2.49 -8.31 -10.94
N GLU A 48 -3.78 -8.27 -11.27
CA GLU A 48 -4.28 -8.34 -12.67
C GLU A 48 -5.08 -7.08 -13.02
N THR A 49 -4.88 -6.54 -14.23
CA THR A 49 -5.71 -5.46 -14.78
C THR A 49 -7.06 -6.04 -15.21
N ARG A 50 -8.09 -5.89 -14.38
CA ARG A 50 -9.48 -6.31 -14.70
C ARG A 50 -10.47 -5.19 -14.40
N ALA A 51 -11.63 -5.24 -15.05
CA ALA A 51 -12.72 -4.27 -14.86
C ALA A 51 -13.38 -4.35 -13.46
N THR A 52 -13.06 -5.39 -12.67
CA THR A 52 -13.53 -5.60 -11.30
C THR A 52 -12.33 -5.78 -10.37
N GLY A 53 -12.43 -5.26 -9.15
CA GLY A 53 -11.39 -5.42 -8.13
C GLY A 53 -11.01 -6.89 -7.90
N VAL A 54 -9.71 -7.17 -7.75
CA VAL A 54 -9.18 -8.53 -7.58
C VAL A 54 -9.08 -8.90 -6.10
N THR A 55 -8.63 -7.97 -5.26
CA THR A 55 -8.45 -8.17 -3.81
C THR A 55 -9.74 -7.89 -3.07
N MET A 56 -10.37 -8.95 -2.54
CA MET A 56 -11.64 -8.88 -1.79
C MET A 56 -11.48 -9.17 -0.29
N LYS A 57 -10.25 -9.43 0.16
CA LYS A 57 -9.87 -9.59 1.57
C LYS A 57 -8.43 -9.13 1.76
N CYS A 58 -8.06 -8.74 2.97
CA CYS A 58 -6.67 -8.48 3.31
C CYS A 58 -5.82 -9.75 3.07
N GLU A 59 -4.72 -9.59 2.36
CA GLU A 59 -3.70 -10.62 2.13
C GLU A 59 -2.39 -10.15 2.74
N THR A 60 -1.58 -11.05 3.29
CA THR A 60 -0.29 -10.68 3.88
C THR A 60 0.82 -11.61 3.45
N CYS A 61 2.03 -11.08 3.35
CA CYS A 61 3.21 -11.87 3.10
C CYS A 61 4.41 -11.32 3.88
N VAL A 62 5.09 -12.24 4.57
CA VAL A 62 6.31 -11.95 5.32
C VAL A 62 7.52 -12.26 4.45
N ALA A 63 8.48 -11.34 4.41
CA ALA A 63 9.73 -11.48 3.67
C ALA A 63 10.89 -10.76 4.37
N VAL A 64 12.11 -11.14 4.03
CA VAL A 64 13.33 -10.42 4.43
C VAL A 64 13.83 -9.57 3.28
N THR A 65 14.02 -8.27 3.52
CA THR A 65 14.57 -7.35 2.52
C THR A 65 16.04 -7.68 2.19
N PRO A 66 16.61 -7.18 1.08
CA PRO A 66 18.03 -7.34 0.79
C PRO A 66 18.97 -6.81 1.89
N CYS A 67 18.48 -5.88 2.71
CA CYS A 67 19.20 -5.33 3.86
C CYS A 67 19.08 -6.18 5.13
N GLY A 68 18.41 -7.33 5.08
CA GLY A 68 18.22 -8.23 6.22
C GLY A 68 17.07 -7.83 7.16
N THR A 69 16.20 -6.90 6.79
CA THR A 69 15.07 -6.48 7.63
C THR A 69 13.84 -7.35 7.36
N GLY A 70 13.24 -7.93 8.39
CA GLY A 70 11.94 -8.61 8.28
C GLY A 70 10.81 -7.62 8.07
N ILE A 71 10.05 -7.80 7.01
CA ILE A 71 8.84 -7.01 6.71
C ILE A 71 7.64 -7.93 6.56
N ASN A 72 6.48 -7.46 7.00
CA ASN A 72 5.19 -8.07 6.74
C ASN A 72 4.37 -7.06 5.94
N VAL A 73 4.11 -7.37 4.67
CA VAL A 73 3.36 -6.48 3.79
C VAL A 73 1.92 -6.97 3.77
N ILE A 74 1.00 -6.09 4.18
CA ILE A 74 -0.43 -6.35 4.23
C ILE A 74 -1.09 -5.59 3.07
N ASP A 75 -1.48 -6.32 2.02
CA ASP A 75 -2.30 -5.78 0.93
C ASP A 75 -3.76 -5.75 1.38
N THR A 76 -4.38 -4.58 1.30
CA THR A 76 -5.79 -4.43 1.66
C THR A 76 -6.67 -4.36 0.42
N PRO A 77 -7.97 -4.69 0.52
CA PRO A 77 -8.95 -4.37 -0.51
C PRO A 77 -8.96 -2.86 -0.84
N GLY A 78 -9.80 -2.42 -1.77
CA GLY A 78 -10.16 -1.00 -1.84
C GLY A 78 -10.85 -0.59 -0.53
N LEU A 79 -10.08 -0.32 0.52
CA LEU A 79 -10.57 -0.19 1.90
C LEU A 79 -11.58 0.97 2.03
N PHE A 80 -11.66 1.87 1.05
CA PHE A 80 -12.54 3.03 1.08
C PHE A 80 -13.27 3.24 -0.24
N ASP A 81 -13.44 2.17 -1.00
CA ASP A 81 -14.28 2.16 -2.19
C ASP A 81 -15.73 2.47 -1.75
N LEU A 82 -16.35 3.54 -2.24
CA LEU A 82 -17.68 4.00 -1.78
C LEU A 82 -18.81 2.98 -2.04
N SER A 83 -18.48 1.88 -2.71
CA SER A 83 -19.36 0.77 -3.08
C SER A 83 -19.48 -0.34 -2.02
N VAL A 84 -18.66 -0.35 -0.96
CA VAL A 84 -18.70 -1.37 0.11
C VAL A 84 -19.49 -0.93 1.34
N SER A 85 -20.11 -1.89 2.04
CA SER A 85 -20.88 -1.62 3.26
C SER A 85 -19.97 -1.33 4.46
N ALA A 86 -20.48 -0.57 5.44
CA ALA A 86 -19.74 -0.22 6.66
C ALA A 86 -19.34 -1.46 7.49
N GLU A 87 -20.16 -2.52 7.47
CA GLU A 87 -19.87 -3.79 8.14
C GLU A 87 -18.66 -4.49 7.51
N TYR A 88 -18.61 -4.54 6.18
CA TYR A 88 -17.48 -5.12 5.47
C TYR A 88 -16.19 -4.33 5.74
N LEU A 89 -16.27 -3.00 5.68
CA LEU A 89 -15.14 -2.13 6.01
C LEU A 89 -14.61 -2.39 7.42
N SER A 90 -15.51 -2.47 8.41
CA SER A 90 -15.14 -2.75 9.80
C SER A 90 -14.46 -4.11 9.96
N GLN A 91 -14.93 -5.14 9.25
CA GLN A 91 -14.29 -6.46 9.25
C GLN A 91 -12.91 -6.44 8.66
N GLU A 92 -12.69 -5.74 7.54
CA GLU A 92 -11.37 -5.67 6.91
C GLU A 92 -10.36 -4.85 7.73
N ILE A 93 -10.82 -3.82 8.44
CA ILE A 93 -9.99 -3.11 9.42
C ILE A 93 -9.55 -4.05 10.55
N ILE A 94 -10.49 -4.86 11.09
CA ILE A 94 -10.16 -5.85 12.13
C ILE A 94 -9.18 -6.89 11.58
N ASN A 95 -9.42 -7.41 10.38
CA ASN A 95 -8.52 -8.37 9.73
C ASN A 95 -7.12 -7.79 9.56
N CYS A 96 -7.00 -6.55 9.08
CA CYS A 96 -5.73 -5.86 8.97
C CYS A 96 -5.00 -5.77 10.32
N LEU A 97 -5.70 -5.45 11.40
CA LEU A 97 -5.10 -5.34 12.72
C LEU A 97 -4.66 -6.69 13.29
N VAL A 98 -5.42 -7.75 13.02
CA VAL A 98 -5.04 -9.13 13.39
C VAL A 98 -3.78 -9.57 12.62
N LEU A 99 -3.62 -9.14 11.37
CA LEU A 99 -2.45 -9.46 10.55
C LEU A 99 -1.22 -8.63 10.89
N ALA A 100 -1.39 -7.48 11.57
CA ALA A 100 -0.32 -6.58 12.00
C ALA A 100 0.11 -6.87 13.45
N GLU A 101 0.64 -8.07 13.71
CA GLU A 101 1.18 -8.44 15.04
C GLU A 101 2.25 -7.45 15.50
N ASP A 102 2.18 -6.95 16.73
CA ASP A 102 3.00 -5.84 17.26
C ASP A 102 2.73 -4.45 16.64
N GLY A 103 1.65 -4.29 15.88
CA GLY A 103 1.14 -2.99 15.42
C GLY A 103 1.72 -2.51 14.09
N LEU A 104 1.15 -1.41 13.58
CA LEU A 104 1.55 -0.83 12.29
C LEU A 104 2.86 -0.06 12.42
N HIS A 105 3.80 -0.36 11.53
CA HIS A 105 5.09 0.34 11.45
C HIS A 105 5.12 1.36 10.30
N ALA A 106 4.33 1.13 9.24
CA ALA A 106 4.11 2.08 8.17
C ALA A 106 2.73 1.84 7.55
N VAL A 107 2.07 2.94 7.16
CA VAL A 107 0.86 2.95 6.34
C VAL A 107 1.24 3.54 4.99
N VAL A 108 1.12 2.79 3.90
CA VAL A 108 1.46 3.27 2.56
C VAL A 108 0.17 3.63 1.83
N LEU A 109 -0.09 4.92 1.65
CA LEU A 109 -1.19 5.40 0.81
C LEU A 109 -0.77 5.35 -0.66
N VAL A 110 -1.33 4.38 -1.38
CA VAL A 110 -1.03 4.14 -2.79
C VAL A 110 -1.97 4.94 -3.69
N LEU A 111 -1.36 5.87 -4.42
CA LEU A 111 -2.00 6.75 -5.41
C LEU A 111 -1.50 6.38 -6.81
N SER A 112 -2.26 6.70 -7.85
CA SER A 112 -1.82 6.48 -9.24
C SER A 112 -1.87 7.77 -10.04
N VAL A 113 -0.76 8.12 -10.70
CA VAL A 113 -0.69 9.31 -11.57
C VAL A 113 -1.56 9.18 -12.81
N ARG A 114 -1.89 7.94 -13.21
CA ARG A 114 -2.75 7.63 -14.37
C ARG A 114 -4.23 7.91 -14.10
N THR A 115 -4.58 8.17 -12.85
CA THR A 115 -5.94 8.45 -12.42
C THR A 115 -6.01 9.75 -11.66
N ARG A 116 -7.18 10.37 -11.61
CA ARG A 116 -7.37 11.55 -10.76
C ARG A 116 -7.40 11.13 -9.30
N ILE A 117 -6.72 11.91 -8.47
CA ILE A 117 -6.90 11.89 -7.03
C ILE A 117 -8.28 12.47 -6.75
N SER A 118 -9.12 11.69 -6.08
CA SER A 118 -10.52 11.97 -5.83
C SER A 118 -10.79 12.15 -4.33
N GLN A 119 -12.04 12.40 -3.97
CA GLN A 119 -12.45 12.47 -2.56
C GLN A 119 -12.32 11.13 -1.84
N GLU A 120 -12.26 10.00 -2.56
CA GLU A 120 -12.08 8.67 -1.96
C GLU A 120 -10.71 8.54 -1.27
N GLU A 121 -9.66 9.15 -1.86
CA GLU A 121 -8.33 9.19 -1.27
C GLU A 121 -8.28 10.05 0.00
N GLU A 122 -9.02 11.16 0.05
CA GLU A 122 -9.14 11.99 1.26
C GLU A 122 -9.97 11.28 2.35
N ALA A 123 -11.07 10.63 1.96
CA ALA A 123 -11.90 9.83 2.86
C ALA A 123 -11.12 8.65 3.48
N THR A 124 -10.21 8.05 2.71
CA THR A 124 -9.26 7.05 3.19
C THR A 124 -8.43 7.59 4.36
N LEU A 125 -7.81 8.75 4.18
CA LEU A 125 -6.97 9.38 5.20
C LEU A 125 -7.78 9.72 6.46
N ASN A 126 -8.95 10.34 6.28
CA ASN A 126 -9.84 10.70 7.39
C ASN A 126 -10.26 9.46 8.19
N THR A 127 -10.57 8.36 7.52
CA THR A 127 -10.98 7.14 8.21
C THR A 127 -9.84 6.50 8.99
N LEU A 128 -8.61 6.52 8.46
CA LEU A 128 -7.43 6.08 9.20
C LEU A 128 -7.23 6.92 10.47
N GLN A 129 -7.40 8.24 10.40
CA GLN A 129 -7.31 9.11 11.58
C GLN A 129 -8.43 8.85 12.59
N VAL A 130 -9.64 8.49 12.15
CA VAL A 130 -10.75 8.13 13.04
C VAL A 130 -10.44 6.82 13.80
N ILE A 131 -9.84 5.83 13.12
CA ILE A 131 -9.57 4.51 13.70
C ILE A 131 -8.33 4.53 14.60
N PHE A 132 -7.24 5.12 14.12
CA PHE A 132 -5.91 5.05 14.75
C PHE A 132 -5.52 6.34 15.48
N GLY A 133 -6.36 7.37 15.42
CA GLY A 133 -6.03 8.71 15.89
C GLY A 133 -5.19 9.51 14.88
N SER A 134 -5.07 10.81 15.12
CA SER A 134 -4.35 11.72 14.22
C SER A 134 -2.85 11.40 14.06
N GLN A 135 -2.26 10.69 15.03
CA GLN A 135 -0.85 10.28 15.01
C GLN A 135 -0.54 9.26 13.90
N ILE A 136 -1.55 8.62 13.29
CA ILE A 136 -1.33 7.70 12.17
C ILE A 136 -0.62 8.37 10.97
N ILE A 137 -0.74 9.70 10.86
CA ILE A 137 -0.03 10.50 9.85
C ILE A 137 1.49 10.37 10.00
N ASP A 138 2.00 10.23 11.23
CA ASP A 138 3.44 10.11 11.48
C ASP A 138 4.03 8.78 10.94
N TYR A 139 3.15 7.81 10.64
CA TYR A 139 3.49 6.51 10.05
C TYR A 139 3.11 6.44 8.57
N LEU A 140 2.54 7.50 8.01
CA LEU A 140 2.00 7.50 6.65
C LEU A 140 3.10 7.82 5.63
N VAL A 141 3.19 7.00 4.59
CA VAL A 141 4.04 7.20 3.42
C VAL A 141 3.13 7.27 2.19
N VAL A 142 3.25 8.34 1.40
CA VAL A 142 2.51 8.46 0.14
C VAL A 142 3.34 7.88 -0.99
N LEU A 143 2.77 6.93 -1.74
CA LEU A 143 3.43 6.29 -2.88
C LEU A 143 2.61 6.52 -4.15
N PHE A 144 3.28 6.96 -5.21
CA PHE A 144 2.67 7.14 -6.53
C PHE A 144 3.08 6.01 -7.48
N THR A 145 2.08 5.32 -8.04
CA THR A 145 2.25 4.33 -9.11
C THR A 145 2.07 4.97 -10.47
N GLY A 146 2.60 4.32 -11.52
CA GLY A 146 2.55 4.81 -12.90
C GLY A 146 3.65 5.80 -13.24
N GLY A 147 4.81 5.72 -12.59
CA GLY A 147 5.95 6.62 -12.85
C GLY A 147 6.43 6.60 -14.31
N ASP A 148 6.23 5.49 -15.02
CA ASP A 148 6.47 5.36 -16.46
C ASP A 148 5.60 6.32 -17.31
N GLU A 149 4.39 6.66 -16.85
CA GLU A 149 3.54 7.68 -17.48
C GLU A 149 4.17 9.07 -17.34
N LEU A 150 4.76 9.38 -16.17
CA LEU A 150 5.46 10.65 -15.97
C LEU A 150 6.70 10.73 -16.87
N GLU A 151 7.48 9.65 -16.93
CA GLU A 151 8.66 9.56 -17.79
C GLU A 151 8.30 9.73 -19.28
N ALA A 152 7.25 9.05 -19.76
CA ALA A 152 6.80 9.18 -21.14
C ALA A 152 6.39 10.62 -21.52
N ASN A 153 5.94 11.40 -20.55
CA ASN A 153 5.56 12.80 -20.71
C ASN A 153 6.68 13.80 -20.35
N ASN A 154 7.90 13.33 -20.09
CA ASN A 154 9.03 14.15 -19.59
C ASN A 154 8.64 15.02 -18.38
N MET A 155 7.90 14.43 -17.44
CA MET A 155 7.35 15.11 -16.27
C MET A 155 7.95 14.49 -15.00
N THR A 156 8.25 15.32 -14.00
CA THR A 156 8.58 14.84 -12.65
C THR A 156 7.30 14.68 -11.79
N LEU A 157 7.42 14.00 -10.65
CA LEU A 157 6.30 13.97 -9.68
C LEU A 157 5.97 15.38 -9.17
N ASP A 158 6.99 16.23 -8.96
CA ASP A 158 6.79 17.62 -8.54
C ASP A 158 6.04 18.43 -9.60
N ASP A 159 6.39 18.25 -10.88
CA ASP A 159 5.66 18.88 -12.00
C ASP A 159 4.19 18.43 -12.03
N TYR A 160 3.92 17.14 -11.78
CA TYR A 160 2.57 16.59 -11.71
C TYR A 160 1.77 17.23 -10.56
N LEU A 161 2.36 17.32 -9.37
CA LEU A 161 1.70 17.89 -8.19
C LEU A 161 1.57 19.42 -8.29
N SER A 162 2.48 20.12 -8.96
CA SER A 162 2.39 21.58 -9.17
C SER A 162 1.14 22.01 -9.95
N LYS A 163 0.58 21.11 -10.76
CA LYS A 163 -0.58 21.36 -11.63
C LYS A 163 -1.94 21.12 -10.95
N GLY A 164 -1.94 20.78 -9.66
CA GLY A 164 -3.19 20.58 -8.92
C GLY A 164 -3.08 19.59 -7.76
N CYS A 165 -2.10 19.78 -6.86
CA CYS A 165 -1.98 18.97 -5.64
C CYS A 165 -3.18 19.22 -4.71
N PRO A 166 -3.95 18.17 -4.36
CA PRO A 166 -5.00 18.25 -3.35
C PRO A 166 -4.48 18.76 -2.00
N GLU A 167 -5.27 19.57 -1.30
CA GLU A 167 -4.88 20.16 -0.02
C GLU A 167 -4.48 19.11 1.03
N PHE A 168 -5.22 17.99 1.10
CA PHE A 168 -4.92 16.92 2.07
C PHE A 168 -3.54 16.30 1.86
N LEU A 169 -2.99 16.31 0.64
CA LEU A 169 -1.64 15.84 0.38
C LEU A 169 -0.60 16.88 0.77
N LYS A 170 -0.89 18.18 0.63
CA LYS A 170 0.06 19.24 1.04
C LYS A 170 0.41 19.18 2.52
N VAL A 171 -0.52 18.70 3.35
CA VAL A 171 -0.29 18.50 4.80
C VAL A 171 0.68 17.32 5.07
N LEU A 172 0.80 16.39 4.12
CA LEU A 172 1.69 15.23 4.20
C LEU A 172 3.07 15.50 3.58
N TYR A 173 3.20 16.51 2.73
CA TYR A 173 4.46 16.98 2.19
C TYR A 173 5.03 18.11 3.06
N ILE A 174 5.94 17.77 3.98
CA ILE A 174 6.81 18.79 4.57
C ILE A 174 8.01 18.95 3.63
N PRO A 175 8.15 20.07 2.89
CA PRO A 175 9.37 20.32 2.15
C PRO A 175 10.54 20.35 3.15
N LEU A 176 11.56 19.53 2.91
CA LEU A 176 12.84 19.66 3.60
C LEU A 176 13.41 21.03 3.20
N ILE A 177 13.32 21.98 4.14
CA ILE A 177 13.97 23.30 4.10
C ILE A 177 15.49 23.16 4.16
#